data_AF-P90960-F1
#
_entry.id   AF-P90960-F1
#
_cell.length_a   1.000
_cell.length_b   1.000
_cell.length_c   1.000
_cell.angle_alpha   90.00
_cell.angle_beta   90.00
_cell.angle_gamma   90.00
#
_symmetry.space_group_name_H-M   'P 1'
#
loop_
_entity.id
_entity.type
_entity.pdbx_description
1 polymer ?
#
loop_
_entity_poly.entity_id
_entity_poly.type
_entity_poly.pdbx_seq_one_letter_code
_entity_poly.pdbx_strand_id
1 'polypeptide(L)'
;MMQIFVLLLVVFVSVQSQIHIADDNYFLERQRVKRDAASTTCPNGMSVATRNVFDKTVASGKTWDCTLESKAQAVIKECLLDNGGVTNGTLKLSFPVTGSTTPEATIQQFQTALQLASSNSNSKSQITESIGCSYAQCQSRLDILCLFSHSSTVPPLP
;
A
#
# COMPACT_ATOMS: atom_id res chain seq x y z
N MET A 1 56.56 -14.92 25.86
CA MET A 1 55.94 -15.40 24.60
C MET A 1 54.44 -15.66 24.73
N MET A 2 53.95 -16.27 25.81
CA MET A 2 52.53 -16.64 25.98
C MET A 2 51.54 -15.45 25.99
N GLN A 3 51.94 -14.29 26.53
CA GLN A 3 51.08 -13.12 26.68
C GLN A 3 50.71 -12.43 25.35
N ILE A 4 51.58 -12.49 24.35
CA ILE A 4 51.33 -11.91 23.01
C ILE A 4 50.31 -12.75 22.24
N PHE A 5 50.38 -14.08 22.37
CA PHE A 5 49.42 -14.98 21.73
C PHE A 5 47.99 -14.79 22.24
N VAL A 6 47.83 -14.56 23.55
CA VAL A 6 46.50 -14.28 24.12
C VAL A 6 45.93 -12.98 23.56
N LEU A 7 46.75 -11.92 23.45
CA LEU A 7 46.29 -10.65 22.89
C LEU A 7 45.85 -10.79 21.42
N LEU A 8 46.62 -11.52 20.60
CA LEU A 8 46.30 -11.79 19.20
C LEU A 8 44.99 -12.59 19.05
N LEU A 9 44.78 -13.59 19.91
CA LEU A 9 43.52 -14.37 19.96
C LEU A 9 42.32 -13.48 20.29
N VAL A 10 42.43 -12.61 21.30
CA VAL A 10 41.33 -11.70 21.68
C VAL A 10 41.00 -10.74 20.53
N VAL A 11 42.00 -10.17 19.87
CA VAL A 11 41.78 -9.29 18.72
C VAL A 11 41.12 -10.05 17.57
N PHE A 12 41.58 -11.27 17.26
CA PHE A 12 40.99 -12.07 16.19
C PHE A 12 39.53 -12.44 16.46
N VAL A 13 39.21 -12.85 17.70
CA VAL A 13 37.83 -13.14 18.13
C VAL A 13 36.96 -11.88 18.03
N SER A 14 37.46 -10.73 18.47
CA SER A 14 36.74 -9.45 18.40
C SER A 14 36.42 -9.04 16.96
N VAL A 15 37.38 -9.20 16.05
CA VAL A 15 37.21 -8.89 14.62
C VAL A 15 36.23 -9.86 13.97
N GLN A 16 36.33 -11.17 14.24
CA GLN A 16 35.35 -12.13 13.72
C GLN A 16 33.94 -11.83 14.24
N SER A 17 33.77 -11.53 15.54
CA SER A 17 32.48 -11.16 16.09
C SER A 17 31.88 -9.92 15.43
N GLN A 18 32.70 -8.89 15.12
CA GLN A 18 32.19 -7.71 14.42
C GLN A 18 31.76 -7.99 12.99
N ILE A 19 32.49 -8.86 12.26
CA ILE A 19 32.12 -9.27 10.91
C ILE A 19 30.79 -10.02 10.92
N HIS A 20 30.58 -10.92 11.89
CA HIS A 20 29.30 -11.63 12.04
C HIS A 20 28.13 -10.68 12.32
N ILE A 21 28.30 -9.71 13.24
CA ILE A 21 27.25 -8.74 13.56
C ILE A 21 26.91 -7.84 12.36
N ALA A 22 27.91 -7.44 11.56
CA ALA A 22 27.68 -6.61 10.38
C ALA A 22 26.89 -7.37 9.29
N ASP A 23 27.20 -8.65 9.07
CA ASP A 23 26.50 -9.50 8.10
C ASP A 23 25.06 -9.80 8.56
N ASP A 24 24.86 -10.07 9.86
CA ASP A 24 23.54 -10.25 10.45
C ASP A 24 22.65 -9.01 10.28
N ASN A 25 23.21 -7.81 10.52
CA ASN A 25 22.48 -6.56 10.30
C ASN A 25 22.10 -6.37 8.83
N TYR A 26 23.03 -6.65 7.90
CA TYR A 26 22.76 -6.55 6.47
C TYR A 26 21.68 -7.55 6.02
N PHE A 27 21.71 -8.78 6.55
CA PHE A 27 20.68 -9.78 6.28
C PHE A 27 19.32 -9.36 6.85
N LEU A 28 19.27 -8.90 8.10
CA LEU A 28 18.04 -8.43 8.73
C LEU A 28 17.45 -7.22 8.01
N GLU A 29 18.27 -6.31 7.52
CA GLU A 29 17.82 -5.15 6.75
C GLU A 29 17.29 -5.56 5.38
N ARG A 30 17.95 -6.49 4.68
CA ARG A 30 17.39 -7.10 3.47
C ARG A 30 16.09 -7.86 3.74
N GLN A 31 15.98 -8.56 4.87
CA GLN A 31 14.75 -9.26 5.24
C GLN A 31 13.64 -8.27 5.61
N ARG A 32 13.95 -7.15 6.28
CA ARG A 32 12.99 -6.07 6.54
C ARG A 32 12.50 -5.45 5.25
N VAL A 33 13.40 -5.07 4.34
CA VAL A 33 13.03 -4.55 3.01
C VAL A 33 12.20 -5.59 2.22
N LYS A 34 12.56 -6.87 2.28
CA LYS A 34 11.75 -7.95 1.67
C LYS A 34 10.40 -8.14 2.33
N ARG A 35 10.31 -7.99 3.66
CA ARG A 35 9.07 -8.17 4.43
C ARG A 35 8.13 -6.98 4.24
N ASP A 36 8.67 -5.77 4.16
CA ASP A 36 7.92 -4.56 3.83
C ASP A 36 7.46 -4.59 2.36
N ALA A 37 8.28 -5.15 1.45
CA ALA A 37 7.84 -5.46 0.09
C ALA A 37 6.81 -6.60 0.04
N ALA A 38 6.87 -7.53 0.99
CA ALA A 38 5.85 -8.55 1.24
C ALA A 38 4.65 -7.99 2.01
N SER A 39 4.38 -6.69 1.86
CA SER A 39 3.09 -6.07 2.13
C SER A 39 2.00 -7.07 1.79
N THR A 40 1.41 -7.63 2.84
CA THR A 40 0.50 -8.77 2.84
C THR A 40 -0.63 -8.46 1.87
N THR A 41 -0.67 -9.13 0.72
CA THR A 41 -1.80 -9.02 -0.21
C THR A 41 -3.04 -9.46 0.55
N CYS A 42 -4.11 -8.68 0.45
CA CYS A 42 -5.37 -9.08 1.05
C CYS A 42 -5.81 -10.42 0.45
N PRO A 43 -6.35 -11.36 1.24
CA PRO A 43 -6.82 -12.64 0.70
C PRO A 43 -7.85 -12.40 -0.42
N ASN A 44 -7.58 -12.91 -1.63
CA ASN A 44 -8.39 -12.68 -2.85
C ASN A 44 -8.46 -11.21 -3.32
N GLY A 45 -7.49 -10.42 -2.89
CA GLY A 45 -7.34 -9.03 -3.27
C GLY A 45 -6.77 -8.82 -4.66
N MET A 46 -6.51 -7.55 -4.97
CA MET A 46 -5.82 -7.17 -6.20
C MET A 46 -4.35 -7.61 -6.21
N SER A 47 -3.73 -7.62 -7.40
CA SER A 47 -2.31 -7.91 -7.52
C SER A 47 -1.47 -6.92 -6.71
N VAL A 48 -0.33 -7.38 -6.17
CA VAL A 48 0.63 -6.52 -5.43
C VAL A 48 1.07 -5.34 -6.29
N ALA A 49 1.29 -5.55 -7.60
CA ALA A 49 1.67 -4.49 -8.52
C ALA A 49 0.58 -3.40 -8.60
N THR A 50 -0.69 -3.81 -8.69
CA THR A 50 -1.83 -2.88 -8.73
C THR A 50 -1.98 -2.12 -7.41
N ARG A 51 -1.88 -2.82 -6.27
CA ARG A 51 -1.95 -2.17 -4.96
C ARG A 51 -0.84 -1.14 -4.80
N ASN A 52 0.38 -1.45 -5.22
CA ASN A 52 1.50 -0.50 -5.17
C ASN A 52 1.23 0.80 -5.96
N VAL A 53 0.41 0.77 -7.01
CA VAL A 53 -0.02 1.99 -7.72
C VAL A 53 -0.95 2.82 -6.83
N PHE A 54 -1.92 2.17 -6.18
CA PHE A 54 -2.82 2.85 -5.25
C PHE A 54 -2.07 3.40 -4.03
N ASP A 55 -1.15 2.63 -3.44
CA ASP A 55 -0.29 3.04 -2.32
C ASP A 55 0.53 4.30 -2.65
N LYS A 56 0.96 4.46 -3.90
CA LYS A 56 1.70 5.65 -4.37
C LYS A 56 0.81 6.82 -4.79
N THR A 57 -0.51 6.66 -4.81
CA THR A 57 -1.45 7.65 -5.34
C THR A 57 -2.55 8.00 -4.32
N VAL A 58 -3.68 7.29 -4.36
CA VAL A 58 -4.86 7.56 -3.54
C VAL A 58 -4.72 7.08 -2.09
N ALA A 59 -3.88 6.08 -1.86
CA ALA A 59 -3.57 5.54 -0.55
C ALA A 59 -2.25 6.09 0.04
N SER A 60 -1.60 7.04 -0.64
CA SER A 60 -0.33 7.61 -0.18
C SER A 60 -0.47 8.24 1.21
N GLY A 61 0.32 7.74 2.16
CA GLY A 61 0.31 8.19 3.57
C GLY A 61 -0.82 7.60 4.42
N LYS A 62 -1.60 6.66 3.90
CA LYS A 62 -2.70 5.98 4.61
C LYS A 62 -2.35 4.52 4.85
N THR A 63 -2.96 3.91 5.87
CA THR A 63 -2.80 2.47 6.12
C THR A 63 -3.74 1.69 5.21
N TRP A 64 -3.21 0.67 4.52
CA TRP A 64 -4.06 -0.20 3.72
C TRP A 64 -4.87 -1.16 4.61
N ASP A 65 -6.20 -1.18 4.45
CA ASP A 65 -7.12 -2.05 5.18
C ASP A 65 -7.79 -3.06 4.24
N CYS A 66 -7.48 -4.34 4.44
CA CYS A 66 -8.03 -5.44 3.67
C CYS A 66 -9.53 -5.63 3.82
N THR A 67 -10.12 -5.21 4.94
CA THR A 67 -11.57 -5.23 5.15
C THR A 67 -12.23 -4.19 4.25
N LEU A 68 -11.63 -2.99 4.14
CA LEU A 68 -12.11 -1.95 3.23
C LEU A 68 -11.91 -2.34 1.77
N GLU A 69 -10.78 -2.98 1.41
CA GLU A 69 -10.57 -3.51 0.06
C GLU A 69 -11.64 -4.53 -0.30
N SER A 70 -11.90 -5.52 0.56
CA SER A 70 -12.92 -6.54 0.31
C SER A 70 -14.32 -5.95 0.16
N LYS A 71 -14.67 -4.95 0.98
CA LYS A 71 -15.92 -4.19 0.84
C LYS A 71 -15.98 -3.42 -0.48
N ALA A 72 -14.89 -2.76 -0.86
CA ALA A 72 -14.80 -2.04 -2.13
C ALA A 72 -14.97 -3.02 -3.30
N GLN A 73 -14.34 -4.19 -3.23
CA GLN A 73 -14.44 -5.26 -4.22
C GLN A 73 -15.88 -5.79 -4.34
N ALA A 74 -16.58 -5.96 -3.23
CA ALA A 74 -17.98 -6.41 -3.23
C ALA A 74 -18.90 -5.39 -3.92
N VAL A 75 -18.74 -4.09 -3.63
CA VAL A 75 -19.57 -3.03 -4.20
C VAL A 75 -19.27 -2.79 -5.68
N ILE A 76 -17.99 -2.82 -6.07
CA ILE A 76 -17.60 -2.44 -7.42
C ILE A 76 -17.87 -3.53 -8.48
N LYS A 77 -18.10 -4.78 -8.06
CA LYS A 77 -18.48 -5.89 -8.96
C LYS A 77 -19.71 -5.59 -9.80
N GLU A 78 -20.62 -4.76 -9.31
CA GLU A 78 -21.84 -4.37 -10.03
C GLU A 78 -21.63 -3.22 -11.02
N CYS A 79 -20.38 -2.74 -11.18
CA CYS A 79 -20.06 -1.50 -11.87
C CYS A 79 -20.70 -0.27 -11.23
N LEU A 80 -20.00 0.86 -11.22
CA LEU A 80 -20.55 2.06 -10.59
C LEU A 80 -21.61 2.68 -11.51
N LEU A 81 -22.83 2.89 -11.03
CA LEU A 81 -23.90 3.50 -11.82
C LEU A 81 -23.61 4.97 -12.16
N ASP A 82 -22.92 5.69 -11.27
CA ASP A 82 -22.63 7.12 -11.40
C ASP A 82 -21.15 7.41 -11.64
N ASN A 83 -20.88 8.39 -12.51
CA ASN A 83 -19.53 8.87 -12.80
C ASN A 83 -18.97 9.67 -11.64
N GLY A 84 -18.13 9.03 -10.84
CA GLY A 84 -17.04 9.64 -10.08
C GLY A 84 -17.39 10.65 -8.98
N GLY A 85 -16.49 10.79 -8.00
CA GLY A 85 -16.62 11.80 -6.96
C GLY A 85 -16.06 11.37 -5.62
N VAL A 86 -15.83 12.37 -4.77
CA VAL A 86 -15.41 12.19 -3.38
C VAL A 86 -16.60 12.49 -2.49
N THR A 87 -17.06 11.48 -1.75
CA THR A 87 -18.06 11.64 -0.70
C THR A 87 -17.41 11.37 0.67
N ASN A 88 -18.16 11.60 1.75
CA ASN A 88 -17.73 11.21 3.10
C ASN A 88 -17.52 9.69 3.13
N GLY A 89 -16.26 9.26 3.18
CA GLY A 89 -15.93 7.84 3.27
C GLY A 89 -15.70 7.11 1.95
N THR A 90 -15.93 7.72 0.77
CA THR A 90 -15.67 7.04 -0.51
C THR A 90 -15.06 7.94 -1.59
N LEU A 91 -14.18 7.38 -2.40
CA LEU A 91 -13.68 7.96 -3.64
C LEU A 91 -14.04 7.02 -4.79
N LYS A 92 -14.75 7.55 -5.78
CA LYS A 92 -15.15 6.85 -7.00
C LYS A 92 -14.46 7.49 -8.19
N LEU A 93 -13.87 6.69 -9.06
CA LEU A 93 -13.23 7.12 -10.29
C LEU A 93 -13.57 6.15 -11.42
N SER A 94 -13.66 6.67 -12.63
CA SER A 94 -13.91 5.87 -13.83
C SER A 94 -12.97 6.33 -14.92
N PHE A 95 -12.24 5.40 -15.53
CA PHE A 95 -11.32 5.66 -16.62
C PHE A 95 -11.77 4.92 -17.88
N PRO A 96 -11.69 5.52 -19.07
CA PRO A 96 -11.99 4.79 -20.29
C PRO A 96 -10.95 3.69 -20.52
N VAL A 97 -11.41 2.50 -20.93
CA VAL A 97 -10.56 1.39 -21.38
C VAL A 97 -10.59 1.39 -22.91
N THR A 98 -9.42 1.52 -23.53
CA THR A 98 -9.30 1.56 -24.99
C THR A 98 -8.68 0.25 -25.51
N GLY A 99 -9.39 -0.41 -26.43
CA GLY A 99 -8.91 -1.62 -27.07
C GLY A 99 -8.80 -2.81 -26.12
N SER A 100 -7.65 -3.49 -26.16
CA SER A 100 -7.37 -4.73 -25.39
C SER A 100 -6.48 -4.49 -24.16
N THR A 101 -6.40 -3.26 -23.64
CA THR A 101 -5.61 -2.97 -22.45
C THR A 101 -6.20 -3.69 -21.23
N THR A 102 -5.32 -4.29 -20.42
CA THR A 102 -5.75 -4.90 -19.16
C THR A 102 -6.14 -3.83 -18.16
N PRO A 103 -7.00 -4.15 -17.17
CA PRO A 103 -7.32 -3.25 -16.06
C PRO A 103 -6.07 -2.69 -15.37
N GLU A 104 -5.06 -3.52 -15.15
CA GLU A 104 -3.83 -3.15 -14.46
C GLU A 104 -2.99 -2.16 -15.28
N ALA A 105 -2.92 -2.36 -16.60
CA ALA A 105 -2.26 -1.41 -17.50
C ALA A 105 -2.99 -0.06 -17.53
N THR A 106 -4.33 -0.09 -17.48
CA THR A 106 -5.17 1.12 -17.41
C THR A 106 -4.92 1.87 -16.10
N ILE A 107 -4.87 1.18 -14.95
CA ILE A 107 -4.55 1.79 -13.65
C ILE A 107 -3.17 2.47 -13.66
N GLN A 108 -2.17 1.82 -14.26
CA GLN A 108 -0.84 2.40 -14.41
C GLN A 108 -0.85 3.63 -15.34
N GLN A 109 -1.55 3.56 -16.47
CA GLN A 109 -1.68 4.66 -17.41
C GLN A 109 -2.32 5.90 -16.76
N PHE A 110 -3.30 5.69 -15.88
CA PHE A 110 -4.02 6.76 -15.19
C PHE A 110 -3.45 7.07 -13.79
N GLN A 111 -2.21 6.64 -13.47
CA GLN A 111 -1.58 6.90 -12.18
C GLN A 111 -1.53 8.40 -11.83
N THR A 112 -1.20 9.27 -12.80
CA THR A 112 -1.18 10.73 -12.58
C THR A 112 -2.58 11.27 -12.26
N ALA A 113 -3.62 10.75 -12.91
CA ALA A 113 -5.00 11.13 -12.64
C ALA A 113 -5.47 10.65 -11.25
N LEU A 114 -5.05 9.44 -10.84
CA LEU A 114 -5.26 8.93 -9.47
C LEU A 114 -4.61 9.84 -8.42
N GLN A 115 -3.37 10.29 -8.67
CA GLN A 115 -2.67 11.20 -7.76
C GLN A 115 -3.38 12.56 -7.66
N LEU A 116 -3.85 13.11 -8.78
CA LEU A 116 -4.61 14.37 -8.78
C LEU A 116 -5.95 14.23 -8.05
N ALA A 117 -6.66 13.11 -8.25
CA ALA A 117 -7.89 12.81 -7.52
C ALA A 117 -7.65 12.70 -6.01
N SER A 118 -6.53 12.09 -5.60
CA SER A 118 -6.10 12.01 -4.20
C SER A 118 -5.91 13.40 -3.59
N SER A 119 -5.18 14.30 -4.25
CA SER A 119 -4.95 15.66 -3.78
C SER A 119 -6.25 16.44 -3.58
N ASN A 120 -7.23 16.27 -4.48
CA ASN A 120 -8.55 16.90 -4.34
C ASN A 120 -9.41 16.25 -3.23
N SER A 121 -9.21 14.96 -2.97
CA SER A 121 -9.94 14.20 -1.94
C SER A 121 -9.44 14.51 -0.54
N ASN A 122 -8.13 14.64 -0.36
CA ASN A 122 -7.50 14.88 0.95
C ASN A 122 -7.90 16.25 1.53
N SER A 123 -8.24 17.23 0.69
CA SER A 123 -8.84 18.49 1.13
C SER A 123 -10.19 18.32 1.83
N LYS A 124 -10.91 17.22 1.58
CA LYS A 124 -12.19 16.88 2.23
C LYS A 124 -12.05 15.81 3.33
N SER A 125 -11.08 14.90 3.21
CA SER A 125 -10.90 13.78 4.14
C SER A 125 -9.85 14.09 5.22
N GLN A 126 -10.10 15.06 6.11
CA GLN A 126 -9.14 15.44 7.15
C GLN A 126 -8.94 14.41 8.29
N ILE A 127 -9.57 13.23 8.25
CA ILE A 127 -9.47 12.23 9.33
C ILE A 127 -9.53 10.83 8.72
N THR A 128 -8.53 10.39 7.97
CA THR A 128 -8.54 9.04 7.38
C THR A 128 -7.27 8.29 7.72
N GLU A 129 -7.38 7.33 8.65
CA GLU A 129 -6.24 6.48 9.04
C GLU A 129 -6.08 5.31 8.07
N SER A 130 -7.20 4.75 7.60
CA SER A 130 -7.16 3.57 6.73
C SER A 130 -7.97 3.73 5.44
N ILE A 131 -7.48 3.06 4.40
CA ILE A 131 -8.06 3.04 3.06
C ILE A 131 -8.01 1.62 2.50
N GLY A 132 -9.04 1.24 1.73
CA GLY A 132 -8.96 0.07 0.87
C GLY A 132 -9.62 0.39 -0.46
N CYS A 133 -8.96 0.04 -1.56
CA CYS A 133 -9.48 0.27 -2.90
C CYS A 133 -9.71 -1.05 -3.64
N SER A 134 -10.60 -1.03 -4.62
CA SER A 134 -10.76 -2.09 -5.61
C SER A 134 -11.14 -1.48 -6.96
N TYR A 135 -11.05 -2.28 -8.02
CA TYR A 135 -11.47 -1.90 -9.36
C TYR A 135 -12.36 -2.98 -9.98
N ALA A 136 -13.14 -2.59 -10.99
CA ALA A 136 -13.84 -3.51 -11.88
C ALA A 136 -13.81 -2.97 -13.30
N GLN A 137 -13.67 -3.88 -14.27
CA GLN A 137 -13.80 -3.54 -15.68
C GLN A 137 -15.26 -3.60 -16.08
N CYS A 138 -15.77 -2.48 -16.58
CA CYS A 138 -17.17 -2.22 -16.86
C CYS A 138 -17.32 -1.81 -18.33
N GLN A 139 -17.54 -2.79 -19.20
CA GLN A 139 -17.62 -2.59 -20.65
C GLN A 139 -16.39 -1.81 -21.20
N SER A 140 -16.57 -0.52 -21.52
CA SER A 140 -15.54 0.38 -22.06
C SER A 140 -14.89 1.29 -21.00
N ARG A 141 -15.14 1.05 -19.71
CA ARG A 141 -14.50 1.78 -18.62
C ARG A 141 -13.95 0.86 -17.54
N LEU A 142 -13.02 1.39 -16.77
CA LEU A 142 -12.48 0.82 -15.56
C LEU A 142 -12.98 1.69 -14.42
N ASP A 143 -13.83 1.11 -13.58
CA ASP A 143 -14.28 1.76 -12.36
C ASP A 143 -13.31 1.43 -11.25
N ILE A 144 -13.08 2.40 -10.37
CA ILE A 144 -12.23 2.31 -9.17
C ILE A 144 -13.03 2.89 -8.00
N LEU A 145 -13.08 2.12 -6.92
CA LEU A 145 -13.74 2.49 -5.68
C LEU A 145 -12.73 2.37 -4.56
N CYS A 146 -12.53 3.46 -3.85
CA CYS A 146 -11.77 3.50 -2.60
C CYS A 146 -12.73 3.82 -1.45
N LEU A 147 -12.61 3.07 -0.37
CA LEU A 147 -13.32 3.30 0.88
C LEU A 147 -12.34 3.81 1.93
N PHE A 148 -12.81 4.72 2.77
CA PHE A 148 -12.05 5.36 3.84
C PHE A 148 -12.69 5.02 5.18
N SER A 149 -11.89 4.74 6.21
CA SER A 149 -12.36 4.73 7.60
C SER A 149 -11.99 6.05 8.27
N HIS A 150 -12.92 6.59 9.04
CA HIS A 150 -12.66 7.69 9.96
C HIS A 150 -12.46 7.09 11.35
N SER A 151 -11.35 7.44 12.01
CA SER A 151 -11.27 7.30 13.46
C SER A 151 -12.24 8.31 14.06
N SER A 152 -13.45 7.86 14.40
CA SER A 152 -14.23 8.59 15.38
C SER A 152 -13.53 8.38 16.71
N THR A 153 -12.59 9.24 17.07
CA THR A 153 -12.28 9.46 18.48
C THR A 153 -13.57 9.99 19.11
N VAL A 154 -14.47 9.08 19.49
CA VAL A 154 -15.52 9.39 20.44
C VAL A 154 -14.76 9.85 21.69
N PRO A 155 -14.91 11.10 22.15
CA PRO A 155 -14.25 11.54 23.36
C PRO A 155 -14.67 10.58 24.48
N PRO A 156 -13.76 10.14 25.36
CA PRO A 156 -14.13 9.28 26.47
C PRO A 156 -15.28 9.97 27.24
N LEU A 157 -16.36 9.22 27.50
CA LEU A 157 -17.46 9.73 28.32
C LEU A 157 -16.89 10.20 29.67
N PRO A 158 -17.31 11.38 30.17
CA PRO A 158 -16.92 11.89 31.49
C PRO A 158 -17.36 10.97 32.64
#